data_AF-A0A2E0M4K2-F1
#
_entry.id   AF-A0A2E0M4K2-F1
#
_cell.length_a   1.000
_cell.length_b   1.000
_cell.length_c   1.000
_cell.angle_alpha   90.00
_cell.angle_beta   90.00
_cell.angle_gamma   90.00
#
_symmetry.space_group_name_H-M   'P 1'
#
loop_
_entity.id
_entity.type
_entity.pdbx_description
1 polymer ?
#
loop_
_entity_poly.entity_id
_entity_poly.type
_entity_poly.pdbx_seq_one_letter_code
_entity_poly.pdbx_strand_id
1 'polypeptide(L)'
;MSIPIPNTDPTDRPFHPSLEETAALAGHWHAGQLDQACVPYVRHLMRVSRHLSRLFPEASMAERHAAWLHDVIEDTGITTDDLAGHGYAPEVIEIVVAVTKPPNDPRSYAERIEDLAASGQVAAMRVKIADLSDNADPARLAALPEDRATSLGKRYRAALQRLTEALERHGQAVLDEDDPDAIDHVPLSLAVEPVDYWTLTEAAQLADRSVEAFVLEEATSLAHRIVLTGSLHHVTLARDRTAKDTRSMAAFRAAGDDAASIADRAIEGVTHGLGYEAEALPVNDPGQRPKRSR
;
A
#
# COMPACT_ATOMS: atom_id res chain seq x y z
N MET A 1 14.77 -23.93 12.65
CA MET A 1 15.91 -23.42 11.85
C MET A 1 15.45 -22.09 11.28
N SER A 2 15.98 -20.98 11.78
CA SER A 2 15.68 -19.65 11.26
C SER A 2 16.25 -19.56 9.85
N ILE A 3 15.42 -19.19 8.88
CA ILE A 3 15.93 -18.77 7.57
C ILE A 3 16.45 -17.35 7.79
N PRO A 4 17.76 -17.09 7.66
CA PRO A 4 18.24 -15.72 7.61
C PRO A 4 17.84 -15.19 6.24
N ILE A 5 16.81 -14.34 6.19
CA ILE A 5 16.63 -13.45 5.05
C ILE A 5 17.60 -12.30 5.33
N PRO A 6 18.69 -12.15 4.56
CA PRO A 6 19.71 -11.15 4.87
C PRO A 6 19.18 -9.80 4.42
N ASN A 7 18.40 -9.13 5.27
CA ASN A 7 18.08 -7.70 5.10
C ASN A 7 19.07 -6.81 5.85
N THR A 8 20.33 -7.25 5.89
CA THR A 8 21.45 -6.51 6.45
C THR A 8 22.31 -6.00 5.30
N ASP A 9 22.37 -4.68 5.15
CA ASP A 9 23.39 -4.00 4.33
C ASP A 9 24.80 -4.46 4.78
N PRO A 10 25.84 -4.43 3.91
CA PRO A 10 27.24 -4.68 4.29
C PRO A 10 27.77 -3.91 5.53
N THR A 11 27.03 -2.94 6.05
CA THR A 11 27.26 -2.21 7.30
C THR A 11 26.56 -2.79 8.54
N ASP A 12 25.90 -3.94 8.44
CA ASP A 12 25.17 -4.64 9.52
C ASP A 12 24.02 -3.80 10.11
N ARG A 13 23.48 -2.86 9.31
CA ARG A 13 22.33 -2.04 9.69
C ARG A 13 21.03 -2.72 9.24
N PRO A 14 20.00 -2.76 10.10
CA PRO A 14 18.68 -3.26 9.70
C PRO A 14 18.12 -2.39 8.57
N PHE A 15 17.83 -3.01 7.42
CA PHE A 15 17.06 -2.38 6.35
C PHE A 15 15.57 -2.52 6.63
N HIS A 16 14.76 -1.51 6.29
CA HIS A 16 13.31 -1.64 6.39
C HIS A 16 12.79 -2.63 5.34
N PRO A 17 12.13 -3.74 5.72
CA PRO A 17 11.69 -4.74 4.74
C PRO A 17 10.72 -4.17 3.70
N SER A 18 10.72 -4.74 2.49
CA SER A 18 9.67 -4.50 1.49
C SER A 18 8.33 -5.12 1.93
N LEU A 19 7.24 -4.80 1.22
CA LEU A 19 5.93 -5.39 1.53
C LEU A 19 5.90 -6.89 1.22
N GLU A 20 6.58 -7.34 0.16
CA GLU A 20 6.73 -8.74 -0.21
C GLU A 20 7.50 -9.51 0.87
N GLU A 21 8.60 -8.94 1.35
CA GLU A 21 9.39 -9.51 2.44
C GLU A 21 8.58 -9.58 3.73
N THR A 22 7.79 -8.54 4.02
CA THR A 22 6.89 -8.52 5.18
C THR A 22 5.81 -9.58 5.08
N ALA A 23 5.19 -9.74 3.92
CA ALA A 23 4.19 -10.79 3.69
C ALA A 23 4.81 -12.19 3.83
N ALA A 24 6.03 -12.39 3.33
CA ALA A 24 6.77 -13.64 3.46
C ALA A 24 7.14 -13.95 4.92
N LEU A 25 7.63 -12.97 5.68
CA LEU A 25 7.96 -13.09 7.10
C LEU A 25 6.71 -13.40 7.94
N ALA A 26 5.63 -12.65 7.74
CA ALA A 26 4.37 -12.91 8.44
C ALA A 26 3.83 -14.31 8.12
N GLY A 27 3.85 -14.72 6.84
CA GLY A 27 3.49 -16.07 6.44
C GLY A 27 4.37 -17.16 7.07
N HIS A 28 5.65 -16.89 7.26
CA HIS A 28 6.59 -17.79 7.94
C HIS A 28 6.30 -17.89 9.45
N TRP A 29 6.08 -16.77 10.13
CA TRP A 29 5.82 -16.77 11.58
C TRP A 29 4.49 -17.42 11.94
N HIS A 30 3.48 -17.28 11.09
CA HIS A 30 2.20 -17.97 11.21
C HIS A 30 2.20 -19.36 10.54
N ALA A 31 3.35 -19.90 10.14
CA ALA A 31 3.41 -21.20 9.48
C ALA A 31 2.91 -22.31 10.42
N GLY A 32 1.97 -23.12 9.91
CA GLY A 32 1.33 -24.19 10.69
C GLY A 32 0.16 -23.72 11.56
N GLN A 33 -0.08 -22.42 11.69
CA GLN A 33 -1.28 -21.90 12.35
C GLN A 33 -2.51 -22.06 11.44
N LEU A 34 -3.60 -22.53 12.06
CA LEU A 34 -4.92 -22.58 11.44
C LEU A 34 -5.80 -21.50 12.05
N ASP A 35 -6.65 -20.88 11.23
CA ASP A 35 -7.66 -19.96 11.72
C ASP A 35 -8.87 -20.71 12.32
N GLN A 36 -9.87 -19.94 12.78
CA GLN A 36 -11.08 -20.50 13.39
C GLN A 36 -11.92 -21.36 12.44
N ALA A 37 -11.70 -21.27 11.12
CA ALA A 37 -12.34 -22.08 10.10
C ALA A 37 -11.46 -23.26 9.64
N CYS A 38 -10.37 -23.56 10.39
CA CYS A 38 -9.41 -24.61 10.10
C CYS A 38 -8.68 -24.44 8.74
N VAL A 39 -8.52 -23.21 8.25
CA VAL A 39 -7.72 -22.92 7.05
C VAL A 39 -6.38 -22.28 7.43
N PRO A 40 -5.34 -22.37 6.57
CA PRO A 40 -4.05 -21.73 6.85
C PRO A 40 -4.19 -20.24 7.13
N TYR A 41 -3.63 -19.81 8.25
CA TYR A 41 -3.81 -18.46 8.80
C TYR A 41 -3.28 -17.36 7.85
N VAL A 42 -2.28 -17.65 7.01
CA VAL A 42 -1.80 -16.73 5.95
C VAL A 42 -2.92 -16.19 5.04
N ARG A 43 -4.01 -16.95 4.85
CA ARG A 43 -5.17 -16.49 4.06
C ARG A 43 -5.90 -15.33 4.72
N HIS A 44 -5.93 -15.29 6.05
CA HIS A 44 -6.48 -14.17 6.80
C HIS A 44 -5.63 -12.91 6.57
N LEU A 45 -4.31 -13.00 6.74
CA LEU A 45 -3.38 -11.89 6.48
C LEU A 45 -3.56 -11.28 5.08
N MET A 46 -3.65 -12.14 4.05
CA MET A 46 -3.90 -11.70 2.67
C MET A 46 -5.22 -10.93 2.53
N ARG A 47 -6.30 -11.41 3.17
CA ARG A 47 -7.60 -10.75 3.11
C ARG A 47 -7.58 -9.44 3.87
N VAL A 48 -6.99 -9.36 5.06
CA VAL A 48 -6.84 -8.10 5.82
C VAL A 48 -6.09 -7.05 5.01
N SER A 49 -4.95 -7.40 4.41
CA SER A 49 -4.19 -6.49 3.53
C SER A 49 -5.01 -5.99 2.34
N ARG A 50 -5.81 -6.88 1.71
CA ARG A 50 -6.76 -6.51 0.64
C ARG A 50 -7.90 -5.63 1.15
N HIS A 51 -8.43 -5.89 2.34
CA HIS A 51 -9.48 -5.10 2.96
C HIS A 51 -8.98 -3.68 3.25
N LEU A 52 -7.79 -3.53 3.84
CA LEU A 52 -7.14 -2.23 4.07
C LEU A 52 -7.03 -1.45 2.75
N SER A 53 -6.45 -2.07 1.72
CA SER A 53 -6.26 -1.42 0.42
C SER A 53 -7.57 -1.00 -0.27
N ARG A 54 -8.65 -1.76 -0.06
CA ARG A 54 -9.97 -1.48 -0.65
C ARG A 54 -10.73 -0.40 0.13
N LEU A 55 -10.69 -0.46 1.45
CA LEU A 55 -11.43 0.44 2.33
C LEU A 55 -10.74 1.80 2.47
N PHE A 56 -9.41 1.80 2.42
CA PHE A 56 -8.55 2.97 2.61
C PHE A 56 -7.47 3.00 1.52
N PRO A 57 -7.82 3.39 0.28
CA PRO A 57 -6.86 3.46 -0.84
C PRO A 57 -5.64 4.36 -0.54
N GLU A 58 -5.82 5.35 0.33
CA GLU A 58 -4.82 6.30 0.82
C GLU A 58 -3.94 5.77 1.95
N ALA A 59 -4.13 4.53 2.42
CA ALA A 59 -3.35 3.95 3.50
C ALA A 59 -1.85 4.00 3.20
N SER A 60 -1.08 4.48 4.19
CA SER A 60 0.37 4.61 4.14
C SER A 60 1.06 3.25 3.99
N MET A 61 2.35 3.23 3.68
CA MET A 61 3.07 1.95 3.70
C MET A 61 3.15 1.38 5.10
N ALA A 62 3.30 2.22 6.15
CA ALA A 62 3.33 1.74 7.51
C ALA A 62 2.03 0.98 7.88
N GLU A 63 0.87 1.48 7.47
CA GLU A 63 -0.42 0.80 7.63
C GLU A 63 -0.45 -0.55 6.87
N ARG A 64 0.13 -0.62 5.67
CA ARG A 64 0.17 -1.85 4.87
C ARG A 64 1.09 -2.91 5.46
N HIS A 65 2.25 -2.51 5.99
CA HIS A 65 3.11 -3.42 6.76
C HIS A 65 2.39 -3.90 8.01
N ALA A 66 1.78 -2.98 8.76
CA ALA A 66 1.05 -3.32 9.97
C ALA A 66 -0.14 -4.26 9.70
N ALA A 67 -0.85 -4.14 8.58
CA ALA A 67 -1.90 -5.10 8.22
C ALA A 67 -1.39 -6.53 8.02
N TRP A 68 -0.18 -6.71 7.48
CA TRP A 68 0.46 -8.02 7.40
C TRP A 68 0.94 -8.54 8.75
N LEU A 69 1.30 -7.63 9.65
CA LEU A 69 1.92 -7.93 10.94
C LEU A 69 0.94 -7.91 12.12
N HIS A 70 -0.32 -7.54 11.92
CA HIS A 70 -1.21 -7.09 13.01
C HIS A 70 -1.39 -8.10 14.16
N ASP A 71 -1.32 -9.40 13.86
CA ASP A 71 -1.50 -10.49 14.83
C ASP A 71 -0.19 -11.22 15.15
N VAL A 72 0.97 -10.80 14.62
CA VAL A 72 2.24 -11.53 14.84
C VAL A 72 2.65 -11.52 16.30
N ILE A 73 2.40 -10.44 17.04
CA ILE A 73 2.72 -10.35 18.47
C ILE A 73 1.71 -11.13 19.32
N GLU A 74 0.43 -11.19 18.90
CA GLU A 74 -0.63 -11.86 19.67
C GLU A 74 -0.57 -13.39 19.51
N ASP A 75 -0.34 -13.87 18.29
CA ASP A 75 -0.53 -15.28 17.93
C ASP A 75 0.78 -16.06 17.71
N THR A 76 1.93 -15.39 17.78
CA THR A 76 3.24 -16.03 17.59
C THR A 76 4.21 -15.72 18.74
N GLY A 77 5.47 -16.15 18.60
CA GLY A 77 6.52 -15.83 19.56
C GLY A 77 7.27 -14.52 19.29
N ILE A 78 6.86 -13.77 18.27
CA ILE A 78 7.54 -12.53 17.83
C ILE A 78 7.21 -11.37 18.78
N THR A 79 8.25 -10.66 19.18
CA THR A 79 8.16 -9.48 20.05
C THR A 79 8.37 -8.18 19.28
N THR A 80 8.10 -7.03 19.92
CA THR A 80 8.45 -5.72 19.38
C THR A 80 9.95 -5.57 19.10
N ASP A 81 10.78 -6.16 19.96
CA ASP A 81 12.24 -6.14 19.82
C ASP A 81 12.69 -6.98 18.62
N ASP A 82 12.02 -8.11 18.36
CA ASP A 82 12.26 -8.90 17.15
C ASP A 82 11.89 -8.11 15.89
N LEU A 83 10.74 -7.41 15.88
CA LEU A 83 10.35 -6.57 14.74
C LEU A 83 11.37 -5.45 14.50
N ALA A 84 11.83 -4.78 15.56
CA ALA A 84 12.89 -3.78 15.47
C ALA A 84 14.21 -4.39 14.95
N GLY A 85 14.55 -5.60 15.41
CA GLY A 85 15.71 -6.36 14.94
C GLY A 85 15.62 -6.77 13.47
N HIS A 86 14.42 -6.95 12.92
CA HIS A 86 14.17 -7.15 11.48
C HIS A 86 14.14 -5.84 10.68
N GLY A 87 14.35 -4.69 11.32
CA GLY A 87 14.44 -3.39 10.67
C GLY A 87 13.11 -2.69 10.42
N TYR A 88 12.01 -3.14 11.04
CA TYR A 88 10.74 -2.42 10.92
C TYR A 88 10.81 -1.03 11.56
N ALA A 89 10.27 -0.02 10.87
CA ALA A 89 10.24 1.35 11.35
C ALA A 89 9.40 1.45 12.64
N PRO A 90 9.73 2.39 13.56
CA PRO A 90 8.96 2.61 14.79
C PRO A 90 7.46 2.79 14.54
N GLU A 91 7.08 3.54 13.49
CA GLU A 91 5.68 3.77 13.11
C GLU A 91 4.93 2.45 12.80
N VAL A 92 5.56 1.49 12.12
CA VAL A 92 4.96 0.17 11.87
C VAL A 92 4.72 -0.57 13.19
N ILE A 93 5.74 -0.56 14.07
CA ILE A 93 5.69 -1.25 15.36
C ILE A 93 4.61 -0.62 16.25
N GLU A 94 4.51 0.71 16.28
CA GLU A 94 3.48 1.45 17.02
C GLU A 94 2.07 1.05 16.57
N ILE A 95 1.82 0.99 15.26
CA ILE A 95 0.52 0.54 14.72
C ILE A 95 0.24 -0.90 15.13
N VAL A 96 1.21 -1.81 15.00
CA VAL A 96 1.05 -3.23 15.36
C VAL A 96 0.76 -3.37 16.86
N VAL A 97 1.49 -2.67 17.72
CA VAL A 97 1.26 -2.67 19.17
C VAL A 97 -0.13 -2.15 19.51
N ALA A 98 -0.59 -1.09 18.85
CA ALA A 98 -1.91 -0.51 19.09
C ALA A 98 -3.07 -1.45 18.73
N VAL A 99 -2.90 -2.34 17.74
CA VAL A 99 -3.93 -3.31 17.34
C VAL A 99 -3.80 -4.67 18.02
N THR A 100 -2.68 -4.93 18.69
CA THR A 100 -2.39 -6.17 19.43
C THR A 100 -3.12 -6.20 20.77
N LYS A 101 -3.67 -7.36 21.15
CA LYS A 101 -4.16 -7.57 22.53
C LYS A 101 -3.01 -8.04 23.44
N PRO A 102 -2.67 -7.32 24.52
CA PRO A 102 -1.67 -7.81 25.46
C PRO A 102 -2.14 -9.08 26.19
N PRO A 103 -1.24 -10.07 26.42
CA PRO A 103 -1.61 -11.38 26.96
C PRO A 103 -2.21 -11.33 28.38
N ASN A 104 -1.93 -10.28 29.15
CA ASN A 104 -2.42 -10.09 30.53
C ASN A 104 -3.30 -8.83 30.69
N ASP A 105 -3.91 -8.36 29.61
CA ASP A 105 -4.76 -7.18 29.67
C ASP A 105 -6.10 -7.49 30.38
N PRO A 106 -6.41 -6.83 31.52
CA PRO A 106 -7.66 -7.05 32.23
C PRO A 106 -8.87 -6.45 31.49
N ARG A 107 -8.64 -5.57 30.51
CA ARG A 107 -9.71 -4.90 29.75
C ARG A 107 -10.48 -5.89 28.91
N SER A 108 -11.80 -5.71 28.89
CA SER A 108 -12.69 -6.41 27.98
C SER A 108 -12.41 -6.03 26.53
N TYR A 109 -12.90 -6.85 25.60
CA TYR A 109 -12.84 -6.55 24.17
C TYR A 109 -13.47 -5.19 23.83
N ALA A 110 -14.59 -4.84 24.47
CA ALA A 110 -15.28 -3.58 24.21
C ALA A 110 -14.48 -2.37 24.71
N GLU A 111 -13.87 -2.46 25.90
CA GLU A 111 -13.01 -1.41 26.44
C GLU A 111 -11.80 -1.16 25.54
N ARG A 112 -11.15 -2.20 25.00
CA ARG A 112 -10.02 -2.02 24.08
C ARG A 112 -10.41 -1.34 22.77
N ILE A 113 -11.60 -1.67 22.24
CA ILE A 113 -12.11 -0.99 21.04
C ILE A 113 -12.40 0.47 21.35
N GLU A 114 -12.97 0.77 22.52
CA GLU A 114 -13.19 2.14 22.97
C GLU A 114 -11.89 2.92 23.13
N ASP A 115 -10.87 2.33 23.77
CA ASP A 115 -9.55 2.92 23.95
C ASP A 115 -8.89 3.24 22.61
N LEU A 116 -8.91 2.27 21.67
CA LEU A 116 -8.40 2.49 20.32
C LEU A 116 -9.17 3.62 19.62
N ALA A 117 -10.49 3.64 19.73
CA ALA A 117 -11.35 4.64 19.14
C ALA A 117 -11.26 6.04 19.79
N ALA A 118 -10.68 6.13 20.99
CA ALA A 118 -10.41 7.39 21.70
C ALA A 118 -8.95 7.86 21.53
N SER A 119 -8.05 6.97 21.13
CA SER A 119 -6.61 7.25 21.02
C SER A 119 -6.22 8.24 19.92
N GLY A 120 -7.09 8.48 18.93
CA GLY A 120 -6.76 9.27 17.74
C GLY A 120 -5.81 8.59 16.76
N GLN A 121 -5.38 7.34 17.00
CA GLN A 121 -4.47 6.60 16.12
C GLN A 121 -5.17 6.10 14.86
N VAL A 122 -5.36 6.99 13.88
CA VAL A 122 -6.08 6.74 12.62
C VAL A 122 -5.56 5.50 11.89
N ALA A 123 -4.24 5.35 11.78
CA ALA A 123 -3.61 4.20 11.13
C ALA A 123 -3.99 2.86 11.80
N ALA A 124 -3.91 2.79 13.13
CA ALA A 124 -4.28 1.60 13.89
C ALA A 124 -5.78 1.30 13.79
N MET A 125 -6.64 2.33 13.81
CA MET A 125 -8.07 2.15 13.60
C MET A 125 -8.39 1.55 12.22
N ARG A 126 -7.75 2.05 11.15
CA ARG A 126 -7.95 1.51 9.78
C ARG A 126 -7.50 0.07 9.64
N VAL A 127 -6.33 -0.28 10.20
CA VAL A 127 -5.85 -1.67 10.25
C VAL A 127 -6.84 -2.54 11.02
N LYS A 128 -7.33 -2.08 12.18
CA LYS A 128 -8.30 -2.86 12.97
C LYS A 128 -9.65 -3.01 12.28
N ILE A 129 -10.12 -1.99 11.54
CA ILE A 129 -11.32 -2.09 10.71
C ILE A 129 -11.13 -3.12 9.59
N ALA A 130 -9.96 -3.18 8.97
CA ALA A 130 -9.67 -4.18 7.93
C ALA A 130 -9.68 -5.61 8.48
N ASP A 131 -9.06 -5.85 9.65
CA ASP A 131 -9.11 -7.12 10.39
C ASP A 131 -10.56 -7.50 10.74
N LEU A 132 -11.29 -6.59 11.38
CA LEU A 132 -12.68 -6.83 11.76
C LEU A 132 -13.61 -7.05 10.57
N SER A 133 -13.32 -6.45 9.42
CA SER A 133 -14.07 -6.68 8.18
C SER A 133 -13.90 -8.11 7.68
N ASP A 134 -12.69 -8.69 7.80
CA ASP A 134 -12.48 -10.11 7.51
C ASP A 134 -13.18 -10.99 8.54
N ASN A 135 -13.10 -10.65 9.82
CA ASN A 135 -13.73 -11.42 10.90
C ASN A 135 -15.26 -11.37 10.88
N ALA A 136 -15.84 -10.29 10.35
CA ALA A 136 -17.28 -10.13 10.18
C ALA A 136 -17.81 -10.72 8.87
N ASP A 137 -16.96 -11.29 8.00
CA ASP A 137 -17.40 -11.86 6.72
C ASP A 137 -18.47 -12.94 6.94
N PRO A 138 -19.66 -12.83 6.31
CA PRO A 138 -20.75 -13.79 6.51
C PRO A 138 -20.38 -15.23 6.19
N ALA A 139 -19.55 -15.47 5.17
CA ALA A 139 -19.12 -16.83 4.81
C ALA A 139 -18.18 -17.42 5.88
N ARG A 140 -17.34 -16.59 6.51
CA ARG A 140 -16.50 -17.02 7.63
C ARG A 140 -17.31 -17.29 8.90
N LEU A 141 -18.24 -16.40 9.23
CA LEU A 141 -19.12 -16.61 10.37
C LEU A 141 -19.99 -17.85 10.19
N ALA A 142 -20.48 -18.13 8.97
CA ALA A 142 -21.25 -19.32 8.66
C ALA A 142 -20.47 -20.64 8.78
N ALA A 143 -19.13 -20.58 8.79
CA ALA A 143 -18.29 -21.75 9.03
C ALA A 143 -18.14 -22.10 10.53
N LEU A 144 -18.65 -21.26 11.43
CA LEU A 144 -18.60 -21.46 12.88
C LEU A 144 -19.91 -22.05 13.42
N PRO A 145 -19.91 -22.64 14.63
CA PRO A 145 -21.14 -22.98 15.33
C PRO A 145 -22.08 -21.78 15.46
N GLU A 146 -23.39 -22.00 15.30
CA GLU A 146 -24.41 -20.93 15.15
C GLU A 146 -24.43 -19.93 16.31
N ASP A 147 -24.30 -20.42 17.54
CA ASP A 147 -24.25 -19.62 18.76
C ASP A 147 -23.01 -18.70 18.77
N ARG A 148 -21.86 -19.25 18.38
CA ARG A 148 -20.60 -18.52 18.27
C ARG A 148 -20.63 -17.50 17.13
N ALA A 149 -21.15 -17.90 15.96
CA ALA A 149 -21.30 -17.02 14.80
C ALA A 149 -22.17 -15.80 15.12
N THR A 150 -23.29 -16.02 15.82
CA THR A 150 -24.21 -14.96 16.24
C THR A 150 -23.54 -14.01 17.24
N SER A 151 -22.90 -14.57 18.27
CA SER A 151 -22.21 -13.79 19.32
C SER A 151 -21.06 -12.95 18.75
N LEU A 152 -20.18 -13.57 17.96
CA LEU A 152 -19.04 -12.89 17.33
C LEU A 152 -19.51 -11.86 16.29
N GLY A 153 -20.46 -12.22 15.43
CA GLY A 153 -21.01 -11.30 14.43
C GLY A 153 -21.66 -10.07 15.05
N LYS A 154 -22.29 -10.18 16.23
CA LYS A 154 -22.78 -9.01 16.98
C LYS A 154 -21.62 -8.16 17.50
N ARG A 155 -20.59 -8.79 18.08
CA ARG A 155 -19.41 -8.10 18.63
C ARG A 155 -18.60 -7.37 17.55
N TYR A 156 -18.34 -8.01 16.41
CA TYR A 156 -17.57 -7.40 15.32
C TYR A 156 -18.30 -6.24 14.68
N ARG A 157 -19.63 -6.36 14.46
CA ARG A 157 -20.43 -5.25 13.93
C ARG A 157 -20.43 -4.03 14.87
N ALA A 158 -20.58 -4.26 16.17
CA ALA A 158 -20.52 -3.17 17.14
C ALA A 158 -19.14 -2.48 17.15
N ALA A 159 -18.06 -3.26 17.06
CA ALA A 159 -16.70 -2.71 17.00
C ALA A 159 -16.43 -1.93 15.71
N LEU A 160 -16.85 -2.47 14.55
CA LEU A 160 -16.76 -1.78 13.26
C LEU A 160 -17.50 -0.45 13.29
N GLN A 161 -18.74 -0.43 13.79
CA GLN A 161 -19.52 0.80 13.91
C GLN A 161 -18.76 1.83 14.76
N ARG A 162 -18.30 1.45 15.96
CA ARG A 162 -17.64 2.36 16.89
C ARG A 162 -16.33 2.95 16.32
N LEU A 163 -15.53 2.14 15.62
CA LEU A 163 -14.27 2.59 15.01
C LEU A 163 -14.50 3.46 13.78
N THR A 164 -15.50 3.16 12.95
CA THR A 164 -15.86 4.02 11.80
C THR A 164 -16.34 5.39 12.28
N GLU A 165 -17.20 5.44 13.30
CA GLU A 165 -17.67 6.70 13.91
C GLU A 165 -16.50 7.52 14.52
N ALA A 166 -15.49 6.86 15.10
CA ALA A 166 -14.28 7.57 15.54
C ALA A 166 -13.48 8.12 14.37
N LEU A 167 -13.29 7.32 13.31
CA LEU A 167 -12.53 7.74 12.14
C LEU A 167 -13.17 8.96 11.46
N GLU A 168 -14.50 8.99 11.35
CA GLU A 168 -15.23 10.15 10.84
C GLU A 168 -15.02 11.40 11.70
N ARG A 169 -15.10 11.26 13.03
CA ARG A 169 -14.85 12.39 13.96
C ARG A 169 -13.42 12.91 13.86
N HIS A 170 -12.42 12.03 13.79
CA HIS A 170 -11.03 12.44 13.65
C HIS A 170 -10.72 13.00 12.25
N GLY A 171 -11.37 12.49 11.20
CA GLY A 171 -11.27 13.04 9.85
C GLY A 171 -11.92 14.43 9.71
N GLN A 172 -12.95 14.73 10.51
CA GLN A 172 -13.55 16.06 10.58
C GLN A 172 -12.76 17.03 11.46
N ALA A 173 -12.17 16.56 12.56
CA ALA A 173 -11.37 17.40 13.46
C ALA A 173 -10.08 17.93 12.82
N VAL A 174 -9.47 17.19 11.89
CA VAL A 174 -8.29 17.64 11.12
C VAL A 174 -8.64 18.78 10.13
N LEU A 175 -9.93 19.03 9.87
CA LEU A 175 -10.38 20.12 9.00
C LEU A 175 -10.75 21.40 9.77
N ASP A 176 -10.71 21.40 11.10
CA ASP A 176 -10.83 22.62 11.91
C ASP A 176 -9.41 23.18 12.16
N GLU A 177 -9.14 24.36 11.58
CA GLU A 177 -7.82 25.00 11.40
C GLU A 177 -7.05 25.43 12.68
N ASP A 178 -7.41 24.94 13.88
CA ASP A 178 -6.88 25.43 15.17
C ASP A 178 -6.40 24.30 16.13
N ASP A 179 -5.59 23.35 15.65
CA ASP A 179 -4.85 22.42 16.54
C ASP A 179 -3.42 22.93 16.82
N PRO A 180 -3.12 23.39 18.06
CA PRO A 180 -1.79 23.85 18.44
C PRO A 180 -0.75 22.72 18.63
N ASP A 181 -1.17 21.45 18.64
CA ASP A 181 -0.29 20.26 18.71
C ASP A 181 -0.07 19.62 17.32
N ALA A 182 -0.53 20.25 16.24
CA ALA A 182 -0.17 19.86 14.88
C ALA A 182 1.35 19.97 14.72
N ILE A 183 2.05 18.84 14.78
CA ILE A 183 3.49 18.76 14.52
C ILE A 183 3.72 19.36 13.14
N ASP A 184 4.31 20.56 13.13
CA ASP A 184 4.58 21.32 11.93
C ASP A 184 5.53 20.48 11.05
N HIS A 185 4.96 19.77 10.08
CA HIS A 185 5.73 18.90 9.19
C HIS A 185 6.63 19.80 8.35
N VAL A 186 7.89 19.96 8.75
CA VAL A 186 8.87 20.63 7.90
C VAL A 186 9.10 19.75 6.67
N PRO A 187 8.69 20.16 5.46
CA PRO A 187 8.81 19.32 4.28
C PRO A 187 10.28 19.15 3.94
N LEU A 188 10.81 17.94 4.11
CA LEU A 188 12.18 17.61 3.75
C LEU A 188 12.23 17.21 2.28
N SER A 189 12.82 18.06 1.44
CA SER A 189 13.05 17.76 0.02
C SER A 189 14.41 17.11 -0.17
N LEU A 190 14.42 15.83 -0.54
CA LEU A 190 15.64 15.13 -0.94
C LEU A 190 15.89 15.40 -2.42
N ALA A 191 16.95 16.14 -2.73
CA ALA A 191 17.41 16.29 -4.11
C ALA A 191 18.09 14.98 -4.55
N VAL A 192 17.42 14.21 -5.39
CA VAL A 192 18.01 13.05 -6.06
C VAL A 192 18.56 13.54 -7.40
N GLU A 193 19.75 13.09 -7.79
CA GLU A 193 20.24 13.35 -9.14
C GLU A 193 19.25 12.79 -10.18
N PRO A 194 19.15 13.39 -11.37
CA PRO A 194 18.27 12.88 -12.42
C PRO A 194 18.69 11.46 -12.79
N VAL A 195 17.97 10.46 -12.26
CA VAL A 195 18.06 9.10 -12.75
C VAL A 195 17.39 9.10 -14.12
N ASP A 196 18.09 8.62 -15.14
CA ASP A 196 17.48 8.52 -16.45
C ASP A 196 16.30 7.52 -16.42
N TYR A 197 15.27 7.81 -17.22
CA TYR A 197 14.06 7.01 -17.25
C TYR A 197 14.33 5.57 -17.71
N TRP A 198 15.41 5.37 -18.48
CA TRP A 198 15.87 4.06 -18.93
C TRP A 198 16.31 3.18 -17.76
N THR A 199 17.16 3.69 -16.87
CA THR A 199 17.67 3.00 -15.68
C THR A 199 16.52 2.65 -14.73
N LEU A 200 15.56 3.56 -14.54
CA LEU A 200 14.36 3.26 -13.75
C LEU A 200 13.51 2.16 -14.37
N THR A 201 13.41 2.13 -15.71
CA THR A 201 12.67 1.10 -16.43
C THR A 201 13.36 -0.26 -16.32
N GLU A 202 14.68 -0.32 -16.49
CA GLU A 202 15.46 -1.55 -16.31
C GLU A 202 15.40 -2.06 -14.87
N ALA A 203 15.54 -1.18 -13.88
CA ALA A 203 15.46 -1.55 -12.47
C ALA A 203 14.06 -2.07 -12.08
N ALA A 204 13.00 -1.40 -12.58
CA ALA A 204 11.63 -1.84 -12.37
C ALA A 204 11.35 -3.20 -13.04
N GLN A 205 11.83 -3.40 -14.28
CA GLN A 205 11.72 -4.68 -14.99
C GLN A 205 12.49 -5.80 -14.30
N LEU A 206 13.70 -5.53 -13.81
CA LEU A 206 14.51 -6.51 -13.06
C LEU A 206 13.80 -6.94 -11.78
N ALA A 207 13.01 -6.05 -11.18
CA ALA A 207 12.21 -6.32 -10.00
C ALA A 207 10.78 -6.80 -10.31
N ASP A 208 10.44 -7.09 -11.57
CA ASP A 208 9.10 -7.50 -12.03
C ASP A 208 7.97 -6.55 -11.56
N ARG A 209 8.26 -5.24 -11.53
CA ARG A 209 7.35 -4.18 -11.07
C ARG A 209 7.16 -3.13 -12.17
N SER A 210 6.06 -2.36 -12.09
CA SER A 210 5.94 -1.14 -12.90
C SER A 210 6.89 -0.06 -12.38
N VAL A 211 7.26 0.90 -13.23
CA VAL A 211 8.13 2.02 -12.82
C VAL A 211 7.52 2.81 -11.67
N GLU A 212 6.21 3.02 -11.67
CA GLU A 212 5.50 3.72 -10.60
C GLU A 212 5.53 2.95 -9.27
N ALA A 213 5.34 1.63 -9.30
CA ALA A 213 5.39 0.79 -8.11
C ALA A 213 6.81 0.73 -7.55
N PHE A 214 7.81 0.55 -8.42
CA PHE A 214 9.22 0.60 -8.07
C PHE A 214 9.57 1.93 -7.38
N VAL A 215 9.28 3.06 -8.00
CA VAL A 215 9.61 4.38 -7.44
C VAL A 215 8.90 4.62 -6.10
N LEU A 216 7.64 4.23 -5.97
CA LEU A 216 6.90 4.39 -4.72
C LEU A 216 7.50 3.55 -3.59
N GLU A 217 7.83 2.29 -3.85
CA GLU A 217 8.41 1.38 -2.85
C GLU A 217 9.82 1.80 -2.45
N GLU A 218 10.67 2.16 -3.40
CA GLU A 218 12.03 2.62 -3.10
C GLU A 218 12.02 3.96 -2.33
N ALA A 219 11.16 4.90 -2.72
CA ALA A 219 11.02 6.17 -2.00
C ALA A 219 10.48 5.97 -0.58
N THR A 220 9.56 5.01 -0.40
CA THR A 220 9.01 4.72 0.93
C THR A 220 10.00 3.95 1.79
N SER A 221 10.72 2.99 1.22
CA SER A 221 11.81 2.29 1.90
C SER A 221 12.90 3.27 2.35
N LEU A 222 13.25 4.25 1.52
CA LEU A 222 14.15 5.34 1.88
C LEU A 222 13.57 6.21 3.01
N ALA A 223 12.29 6.57 2.94
CA ALA A 223 11.62 7.34 3.98
C ALA A 223 11.65 6.61 5.34
N HIS A 224 11.34 5.31 5.36
CA HIS A 224 11.41 4.50 6.57
C HIS A 224 12.84 4.35 7.09
N ARG A 225 13.84 4.20 6.21
CA ARG A 225 15.25 4.21 6.59
C ARG A 225 15.67 5.51 7.26
N ILE A 226 15.20 6.64 6.76
CA ILE A 226 15.47 7.95 7.38
C ILE A 226 14.91 7.98 8.80
N VAL A 227 13.66 7.53 8.99
CA VAL A 227 13.03 7.43 10.32
C VAL A 227 13.84 6.53 11.25
N LEU A 228 14.30 5.37 10.76
CA LEU A 228 15.11 4.41 11.53
C LEU A 228 16.45 4.98 11.99
N THR A 229 17.08 5.86 11.21
CA THR A 229 18.40 6.44 11.53
C THR A 229 18.35 7.62 12.52
N GLY A 230 17.16 8.11 12.87
CA GLY A 230 16.92 9.02 13.99
C GLY A 230 16.94 10.52 13.66
N SER A 231 16.28 11.29 14.54
CA SER A 231 15.91 12.73 14.50
C SER A 231 14.59 13.07 13.80
N LEU A 232 14.02 12.16 13.02
CA LEU A 232 12.73 12.34 12.33
C LEU A 232 11.80 11.18 12.66
N HIS A 233 10.61 11.48 13.18
CA HIS A 233 9.60 10.49 13.53
C HIS A 233 8.65 10.18 12.37
N HIS A 234 8.52 11.09 11.40
CA HIS A 234 7.61 10.97 10.28
C HIS A 234 8.20 11.57 9.01
N VAL A 235 7.99 10.91 7.86
CA VAL A 235 8.35 11.41 6.53
C VAL A 235 7.16 11.23 5.60
N THR A 236 6.62 12.33 5.09
CA THR A 236 5.52 12.30 4.13
C THR A 236 6.06 12.37 2.70
N LEU A 237 5.67 11.42 1.85
CA LEU A 237 5.96 11.48 0.41
C LEU A 237 4.91 12.33 -0.30
N ALA A 238 5.24 13.58 -0.62
CA ALA A 238 4.37 14.44 -1.41
C ALA A 238 4.47 14.05 -2.91
N ARG A 239 3.33 13.76 -3.53
CA ARG A 239 3.25 13.70 -5.01
C ARG A 239 3.20 15.12 -5.55
N ASP A 240 4.25 15.57 -6.22
CA ASP A 240 4.22 16.85 -6.96
C ASP A 240 3.26 16.73 -8.16
N ARG A 241 1.98 17.02 -7.93
CA ARG A 241 0.97 17.20 -8.99
C ARG A 241 1.07 18.58 -9.64
N THR A 242 1.66 19.55 -8.94
CA THR A 242 1.72 20.96 -9.32
C THR A 242 2.56 21.22 -10.57
N ALA A 243 3.64 20.47 -10.80
CA ALA A 243 4.48 20.66 -11.98
C ALA A 243 3.85 20.14 -13.29
N LYS A 244 3.06 19.06 -13.24
CA LYS A 244 2.46 18.45 -14.44
C LYS A 244 1.24 19.23 -14.93
N ASP A 245 0.43 19.75 -14.02
CA ASP A 245 -0.75 20.55 -14.36
C ASP A 245 -0.37 21.93 -14.88
N THR A 246 0.70 22.56 -14.35
CA THR A 246 1.13 23.88 -14.82
C THR A 246 1.73 23.81 -16.23
N ARG A 247 2.49 22.76 -16.58
CA ARG A 247 2.99 22.56 -17.96
C ARG A 247 1.89 22.14 -18.92
N SER A 248 0.96 21.28 -18.48
CA SER A 248 -0.16 20.81 -19.31
C SER A 248 -1.17 21.93 -19.57
N MET A 249 -1.48 22.76 -18.57
CA MET A 249 -2.39 23.90 -18.71
C MET A 249 -1.75 25.11 -19.42
N ALA A 250 -0.44 25.35 -19.26
CA ALA A 250 0.25 26.37 -20.04
C ALA A 250 0.34 25.99 -21.53
N ALA A 251 0.54 24.70 -21.83
CA ALA A 251 0.46 24.17 -23.20
C ALA A 251 -0.97 24.25 -23.76
N PHE A 252 -2.00 24.01 -22.94
CA PHE A 252 -3.41 24.10 -23.34
C PHE A 252 -3.89 25.55 -23.54
N ARG A 253 -3.35 26.52 -22.80
CA ARG A 253 -3.68 27.94 -22.95
C ARG A 253 -2.91 28.64 -24.09
N ALA A 254 -1.81 28.04 -24.56
CA ALA A 254 -1.00 28.58 -25.66
C ALA A 254 -1.44 28.09 -27.06
N ALA A 255 -2.25 27.04 -27.15
CA ALA A 255 -2.79 26.52 -28.41
C ALA A 255 -4.25 26.92 -28.57
N GLY A 256 -4.48 28.06 -29.24
CA GLY A 256 -5.81 28.55 -29.60
C GLY A 256 -6.55 27.61 -30.57
N ASP A 257 -7.87 27.69 -30.48
CA ASP A 257 -8.88 26.91 -31.21
C ASP A 257 -8.62 26.82 -32.72
N ASP A 258 -8.27 25.62 -33.21
CA ASP A 258 -8.52 25.23 -34.59
C ASP A 258 -8.77 23.72 -34.71
N ALA A 259 -10.03 23.36 -35.00
CA ALA A 259 -10.56 21.99 -34.88
C ALA A 259 -10.06 21.01 -35.96
N ALA A 260 -9.10 21.43 -36.81
CA ALA A 260 -8.51 20.60 -37.85
C ALA A 260 -7.16 19.95 -37.45
N SER A 261 -6.54 20.30 -36.32
CA SER A 261 -5.21 19.75 -35.94
C SER A 261 -5.23 18.63 -34.89
N ILE A 262 -6.40 18.27 -34.36
CA ILE A 262 -6.53 17.27 -33.28
C ILE A 262 -6.55 15.82 -33.83
N ALA A 263 -6.98 15.62 -35.07
CA ALA A 263 -7.05 14.28 -35.67
C ALA A 263 -5.71 13.78 -36.22
N ASP A 264 -4.87 14.67 -36.79
CA ASP A 264 -3.60 14.25 -37.41
C ASP A 264 -2.49 13.93 -36.39
N ARG A 265 -2.57 14.47 -35.17
CA ARG A 265 -1.57 14.15 -34.11
C ARG A 265 -1.89 12.93 -33.25
N ALA A 266 -3.11 12.41 -33.31
CA ALA A 266 -3.45 11.15 -32.65
C ALA A 266 -2.82 9.92 -33.36
N ILE A 267 -2.42 10.07 -34.63
CA ILE A 267 -1.88 8.98 -35.46
C ILE A 267 -0.34 8.91 -35.39
N GLU A 268 0.36 10.02 -35.18
CA GLU A 268 1.83 10.03 -34.99
C GLU A 268 2.28 9.54 -33.60
N GLY A 269 1.42 9.63 -32.57
CA GLY A 269 1.76 9.19 -31.20
C GLY A 269 1.72 7.69 -30.97
N VAL A 270 1.09 6.92 -31.85
CA VAL A 270 0.94 5.45 -31.71
C VAL A 270 1.96 4.67 -32.56
N THR A 271 2.67 5.32 -33.48
CA THR A 271 3.57 4.68 -34.44
C THR A 271 5.06 4.77 -34.11
N HIS A 272 5.46 5.38 -32.99
CA HIS A 272 6.86 5.37 -32.49
C HIS A 272 7.12 4.36 -31.35
N GLY A 273 6.13 3.53 -30.98
CA GLY A 273 6.26 2.55 -29.88
C GLY A 273 6.58 1.11 -30.29
N LEU A 274 6.55 0.76 -31.58
CA LEU A 274 6.83 -0.60 -32.06
C LEU A 274 7.62 -0.51 -33.37
N GLY A 275 8.94 -0.60 -33.28
CA GLY A 275 9.84 -0.54 -34.44
C GLY A 275 9.72 -1.74 -35.37
N TYR A 276 8.92 -1.61 -36.43
CA TYR A 276 8.98 -2.44 -37.62
C TYR A 276 8.83 -1.55 -38.86
N GLU A 277 9.90 -1.40 -39.64
CA GLU A 277 9.84 -0.78 -40.97
C GLU A 277 9.10 -1.72 -41.94
N ALA A 278 8.06 -1.19 -42.59
CA ALA A 278 7.33 -1.88 -43.64
C ALA A 278 8.02 -1.65 -45.00
N GLU A 279 8.62 -2.69 -45.57
CA GLU A 279 8.95 -2.73 -46.99
C GLU A 279 7.66 -2.87 -47.83
N ALA A 280 7.47 -1.95 -48.76
CA ALA A 280 6.31 -1.87 -49.63
C ALA A 280 6.31 -2.98 -50.71
N LEU A 281 5.28 -3.83 -50.71
CA LEU A 281 4.94 -4.70 -51.84
C LEU A 281 3.84 -4.06 -52.69
N PRO A 282 3.89 -4.15 -54.04
CA PRO A 282 3.00 -3.41 -54.93
C PRO A 282 1.57 -3.97 -54.95
N VAL A 283 0.61 -3.05 -54.91
CA VAL A 283 -0.83 -3.29 -55.00
C VAL A 283 -1.21 -3.63 -56.45
N ASN A 284 -1.83 -4.80 -56.64
CA ASN A 284 -2.48 -5.20 -57.90
C ASN A 284 -3.93 -4.69 -57.90
N ASP A 285 -4.29 -3.84 -58.86
CA ASP A 285 -5.64 -3.29 -59.06
C ASP A 285 -6.56 -4.32 -59.78
N PRO A 286 -7.69 -4.74 -59.18
CA PRO A 286 -8.63 -5.66 -59.79
C PRO A 286 -9.62 -4.89 -60.68
N GLY A 287 -9.14 -4.30 -61.79
CA GLY A 287 -10.00 -3.44 -62.62
C GLY A 287 -9.70 -3.38 -64.11
N GLN A 288 -8.52 -3.77 -64.59
CA GLN A 288 -8.17 -3.65 -66.01
C GLN A 288 -7.61 -4.95 -66.62
N ARG A 289 -8.44 -5.59 -67.44
CA ARG A 289 -8.01 -6.34 -68.65
C ARG A 289 -8.31 -5.45 -69.87
N PRO A 290 -7.77 -5.65 -71.10
CA PRO A 290 -6.83 -6.67 -71.62
C PRO A 290 -5.67 -6.02 -72.45
N LYS A 291 -4.64 -6.73 -72.93
CA LYS A 291 -4.61 -7.40 -74.25
C LYS A 291 -3.28 -8.15 -74.43
N ARG A 292 -3.39 -9.36 -75.00
CA ARG A 292 -2.26 -10.19 -75.45
C ARG A 292 -1.67 -9.66 -76.76
N SER A 293 -0.40 -10.00 -76.91
CA SER A 293 0.31 -10.43 -78.13
C SER A 293 1.16 -9.42 -78.92
N ARG A 294 2.42 -9.88 -79.03
CA ARG A 294 3.53 -9.63 -79.96
C ARG A 294 4.37 -8.38 -79.75
#